data_AF-A0A7Y0L7R9-F1
#
_entry.id   AF-A0A7Y0L7R9-F1
#
_cell.length_a   1.000
_cell.length_b   1.000
_cell.length_c   1.000
_cell.angle_alpha   90.00
_cell.angle_beta   90.00
_cell.angle_gamma   90.00
#
_symmetry.space_group_name_H-M   'P 1'
#
loop_
_entity.id
_entity.type
_entity.pdbx_description
1 polymer ?
#
loop_
_entity_poly.entity_id
_entity_poly.type
_entity_poly.pdbx_seq_one_letter_code
_entity_poly.pdbx_strand_id
1 'polypeptide(L)'
;MEPAGGYLVLTFDDGPDDSTTPAILNVLSRYGVPATFFCVGSCASRYPKTLRAIAKEGHKIGNHSWDHLDLTTLQAGDIHDQLDRTNKVWVFGFLD
;
A
#
# COMPACT_ATOMS: atom_id res chain seq x y z
N MET A 1 -12.10 -11.17 -26.78
CA MET A 1 -13.39 -10.76 -26.20
C MET A 1 -13.12 -10.35 -24.77
N GLU A 2 -13.52 -9.14 -24.38
CA GLU A 2 -13.60 -8.76 -22.95
C GLU A 2 -14.59 -9.73 -22.25
N PRO A 3 -14.32 -10.16 -21.00
CA PRO A 3 -15.27 -11.00 -20.27
C PRO A 3 -16.61 -10.27 -20.11
N ALA A 4 -17.73 -10.99 -20.19
CA ALA A 4 -19.08 -10.41 -20.08
C ALA A 4 -19.47 -9.93 -18.66
N GLY A 5 -18.51 -9.78 -17.75
CA GLY A 5 -18.70 -9.38 -16.35
C GLY A 5 -17.95 -8.10 -16.03
N GLY A 6 -18.50 -7.28 -15.13
CA GLY A 6 -17.85 -6.07 -14.65
C GLY A 6 -16.55 -6.36 -13.90
N TYR A 7 -15.65 -5.38 -13.85
CA TYR A 7 -14.41 -5.46 -13.08
C TYR A 7 -14.66 -5.08 -11.61
N LEU A 8 -14.08 -5.85 -10.69
CA LEU A 8 -13.99 -5.51 -9.27
C LEU A 8 -12.51 -5.40 -8.90
N VAL A 9 -12.16 -4.37 -8.13
CA VAL A 9 -10.81 -4.18 -7.60
C VAL A 9 -10.91 -4.10 -6.08
N LEU A 10 -10.17 -4.97 -5.39
CA LEU A 10 -10.02 -4.90 -3.94
C LEU A 10 -8.92 -3.89 -3.60
N THR A 11 -9.23 -3.01 -2.66
CA THR A 11 -8.27 -2.06 -2.10
C THR A 11 -8.20 -2.21 -0.58
N PHE A 12 -7.02 -2.03 -0.01
CA PHE A 12 -6.77 -2.09 1.43
C PHE A 12 -5.97 -0.87 1.88
N ASP A 13 -6.42 -0.19 2.93
CA ASP A 13 -5.80 1.05 3.42
C ASP A 13 -5.00 0.77 4.72
N ASP A 14 -4.36 1.81 5.27
CA ASP A 14 -3.61 1.86 6.54
C ASP A 14 -2.28 1.10 6.66
N GLY A 15 -2.20 -0.13 6.14
CA GLY A 15 -1.06 -1.03 6.33
C GLY A 15 0.28 -0.53 5.74
N PRO A 16 1.31 -1.38 5.65
CA PRO A 16 1.35 -2.77 6.10
C PRO A 16 1.57 -2.90 7.61
N ASP A 17 1.26 -4.07 8.13
CA ASP A 17 1.68 -4.54 9.44
C ASP A 17 1.98 -6.04 9.40
N ASP A 18 2.69 -6.58 10.41
CA ASP A 18 3.07 -7.99 10.42
C ASP A 18 1.98 -8.93 10.97
N SER A 19 0.86 -8.42 11.48
CA SER A 19 -0.18 -9.25 12.13
C SER A 19 -1.35 -9.58 11.19
N THR A 20 -1.76 -8.66 10.34
CA THR A 20 -2.95 -8.77 9.48
C THR A 20 -2.59 -8.88 8.00
N THR A 21 -1.62 -8.08 7.54
CA THR A 21 -1.28 -8.02 6.10
C THR A 21 -0.88 -9.39 5.53
N PRO A 22 -0.06 -10.22 6.22
CA PRO A 22 0.27 -11.56 5.72
C PRO A 22 -0.95 -12.49 5.58
N ALA A 23 -1.96 -12.34 6.45
CA ALA A 23 -3.18 -13.13 6.36
C ALA A 23 -4.02 -12.73 5.13
N ILE A 24 -4.08 -11.43 4.83
CA ILE A 24 -4.74 -10.92 3.61
C ILE A 24 -4.03 -11.44 2.37
N LEU A 25 -2.69 -11.33 2.30
CA LEU A 25 -1.88 -11.84 1.19
C LEU A 25 -2.12 -13.33 0.94
N ASN A 26 -2.13 -14.15 2.00
CA ASN A 26 -2.42 -15.58 1.89
C ASN A 26 -3.80 -15.87 1.30
N VAL A 27 -4.83 -15.10 1.68
CA VAL A 27 -6.17 -15.25 1.10
C VAL A 27 -6.18 -14.84 -0.37
N LEU A 28 -5.58 -13.69 -0.71
CA LEU A 28 -5.51 -13.22 -2.10
C LEU A 28 -4.77 -14.22 -3.00
N SER A 29 -3.64 -14.76 -2.52
CA SER A 29 -2.85 -15.78 -3.20
C SER A 29 -3.64 -17.08 -3.40
N ARG A 30 -4.38 -17.55 -2.38
CA ARG A 30 -5.24 -18.74 -2.47
C ARG A 30 -6.27 -18.63 -3.60
N TYR A 31 -6.81 -17.44 -3.84
CA TYR A 31 -7.81 -17.20 -4.88
C TYR A 31 -7.23 -16.64 -6.18
N GLY A 32 -5.92 -16.38 -6.26
CA GLY A 32 -5.28 -15.79 -7.42
C GLY A 32 -5.80 -14.38 -7.77
N VAL A 33 -6.20 -13.60 -6.76
CA VAL A 33 -6.82 -12.28 -6.95
C VAL A 33 -5.82 -11.16 -6.65
N PRO A 34 -5.50 -10.28 -7.62
CA PRO A 34 -4.68 -9.10 -7.35
C PRO A 34 -5.48 -8.02 -6.60
N ALA A 35 -4.76 -7.14 -5.90
CA ALA A 35 -5.33 -6.05 -5.11
C ALA A 35 -4.40 -4.83 -5.16
N THR A 36 -4.89 -3.70 -4.65
CA THR A 36 -4.07 -2.49 -4.41
C THR A 36 -4.03 -2.18 -2.92
N PHE A 37 -2.85 -2.00 -2.35
CA PHE A 37 -2.70 -1.61 -0.95
C PHE A 37 -2.28 -0.14 -0.90
N PHE A 38 -3.05 0.72 -0.26
CA PHE A 38 -2.66 2.11 0.03
C PHE A 38 -1.98 2.12 1.39
N CYS A 39 -0.66 2.18 1.41
CA CYS A 39 0.10 2.04 2.65
C CYS A 39 0.47 3.38 3.26
N VAL A 40 0.38 3.45 4.58
CA VAL A 40 0.85 4.59 5.38
C VAL A 40 2.39 4.52 5.45
N GLY A 41 3.05 5.65 5.17
CA GLY A 41 4.50 5.73 5.06
C GLY A 41 5.25 5.30 6.33
N SER A 42 4.76 5.70 7.50
CA SER A 42 5.34 5.28 8.78
C SER A 42 5.24 3.77 9.03
N CYS A 43 4.11 3.15 8.67
CA CYS A 43 3.91 1.70 8.69
C CYS A 43 4.85 1.00 7.69
N ALA A 44 4.89 1.48 6.45
CA ALA A 44 5.75 0.94 5.40
C ALA A 44 7.25 0.99 5.79
N SER A 45 7.67 2.09 6.42
CA SER A 45 9.04 2.26 6.95
C SER A 45 9.33 1.30 8.11
N ARG A 46 8.33 0.97 8.93
CA ARG A 46 8.46 0.07 10.08
C ARG A 46 8.45 -1.40 9.67
N TYR A 47 7.70 -1.76 8.63
CA TYR A 47 7.51 -3.14 8.16
C TYR A 47 7.96 -3.34 6.70
N PRO A 48 9.24 -3.08 6.37
CA PRO A 48 9.72 -3.11 4.99
C PRO A 48 9.69 -4.52 4.36
N LYS A 49 9.76 -5.58 5.18
CA LYS A 49 9.65 -6.96 4.69
C LYS A 49 8.23 -7.26 4.19
N THR A 50 7.23 -6.84 4.95
CA THR A 50 5.81 -7.04 4.59
C THR A 50 5.44 -6.18 3.40
N LEU A 51 5.93 -4.94 3.32
CA LEU A 51 5.82 -4.09 2.13
C LEU A 51 6.35 -4.77 0.87
N ARG A 52 7.55 -5.38 0.95
CA ARG A 52 8.13 -6.12 -0.18
C ARG A 52 7.34 -7.36 -0.54
N ALA A 53 6.73 -8.04 0.44
CA ALA A 53 5.87 -9.19 0.17
C ALA A 53 4.66 -8.79 -0.69
N ILE A 54 3.99 -7.67 -0.37
CA ILE A 54 2.89 -7.12 -1.17
C ILE A 54 3.29 -6.99 -2.65
N ALA A 55 4.42 -6.33 -2.93
CA ALA A 55 4.91 -6.16 -4.31
C ALA A 55 5.30 -7.48 -4.98
N LYS A 56 6.02 -8.34 -4.24
CA LYS A 56 6.52 -9.62 -4.77
C LYS A 56 5.38 -10.58 -5.16
N GLU A 57 4.25 -10.50 -4.48
CA GLU A 57 3.04 -11.28 -4.80
C GLU A 57 2.20 -10.67 -5.96
N GLY A 58 2.66 -9.58 -6.57
CA GLY A 58 2.03 -8.99 -7.77
C GLY A 58 0.91 -8.00 -7.46
N HIS A 59 0.77 -7.55 -6.21
CA HIS A 59 -0.17 -6.51 -5.85
C HIS A 59 0.39 -5.11 -6.18
N LYS A 60 -0.52 -4.17 -6.41
CA LYS A 60 -0.16 -2.75 -6.57
C LYS A 60 -0.04 -2.11 -5.20
N ILE A 61 0.79 -1.08 -5.12
CA ILE A 61 0.93 -0.32 -3.89
C ILE A 61 0.83 1.18 -4.15
N GLY A 62 0.05 1.84 -3.30
CA GLY A 62 -0.31 3.25 -3.36
C GLY A 62 0.06 3.99 -2.08
N ASN A 63 0.07 5.31 -2.16
CA ASN A 63 0.43 6.20 -1.06
C ASN A 63 -0.80 6.53 -0.20
N HIS A 64 -0.71 6.34 1.11
CA HIS A 64 -1.76 6.68 2.06
C HIS A 64 -1.30 7.69 3.12
N SER A 65 -0.56 8.72 2.69
CA SER A 65 0.13 9.70 3.55
C SER A 65 1.16 9.06 4.49
N TRP A 66 1.83 9.86 5.32
CA TRP A 66 2.92 9.37 6.18
C TRP A 66 2.42 8.98 7.58
N ASP A 67 1.56 9.80 8.17
CA ASP A 67 1.05 9.62 9.54
C ASP A 67 -0.49 9.46 9.60
N HIS A 68 -1.17 9.34 8.46
CA HIS A 68 -2.63 9.20 8.39
C HIS A 68 -3.37 10.40 9.04
N LEU A 69 -2.85 11.61 8.82
CA LEU A 69 -3.50 12.85 9.25
C LEU A 69 -4.65 13.21 8.31
N ASP A 70 -5.65 13.93 8.82
CA ASP A 70 -6.67 14.54 7.97
C ASP A 70 -6.04 15.66 7.12
N LEU A 71 -5.73 15.33 5.87
CA LEU A 71 -5.05 16.22 4.93
C LEU A 71 -5.83 17.52 4.67
N THR A 72 -7.15 17.54 4.88
CA THR A 72 -7.97 18.75 4.65
C THR A 72 -7.73 19.83 5.70
N THR A 73 -7.11 19.47 6.83
CA THR A 73 -6.76 20.38 7.93
C THR A 73 -5.34 20.94 7.84
N LEU A 74 -4.53 20.42 6.91
CA LEU A 74 -3.11 20.73 6.80
C LEU A 74 -2.84 21.87 5.82
N GLN A 75 -1.70 22.53 5.98
CA GLN A 75 -1.19 23.47 4.97
C GLN A 75 -0.62 22.69 3.78
N ALA A 76 -0.59 23.33 2.61
CA ALA A 76 -0.11 22.69 1.39
C ALA A 76 1.31 22.11 1.55
N GLY A 77 2.21 22.77 2.30
CA GLY A 77 3.55 22.26 2.57
C GLY A 77 3.56 20.94 3.34
N ASP A 78 2.70 20.81 4.35
CA ASP A 78 2.58 19.60 5.16
C ASP A 78 1.96 18.45 4.37
N ILE A 79 1.00 18.74 3.48
CA ILE A 79 0.45 17.74 2.54
C ILE A 79 1.55 17.20 1.64
N HIS A 80 2.40 18.07 1.08
CA HIS A 80 3.53 17.63 0.25
C HIS A 80 4.52 16.78 1.06
N ASP A 81 4.84 17.16 2.30
CA ASP A 81 5.72 16.37 3.17
C ASP A 81 5.18 14.96 3.42
N GLN A 82 3.87 14.86 3.74
CA GLN A 82 3.18 13.58 3.94
C GLN A 82 3.27 12.68 2.69
N LEU A 83 3.10 13.25 1.49
CA LEU A 83 3.17 12.49 0.24
C LEU A 83 4.61 12.11 -0.12
N ASP A 84 5.55 13.05 -0.06
CA ASP A 84 6.94 12.86 -0.49
C ASP A 84 7.70 11.90 0.40
N ARG A 85 7.51 11.98 1.73
CA ARG A 85 8.13 11.04 2.66
C ARG A 85 7.64 9.63 2.44
N THR A 86 6.33 9.46 2.23
CA THR A 86 5.76 8.16 1.92
C THR A 86 6.34 7.65 0.60
N ASN A 87 6.34 8.46 -0.47
CA ASN A 87 6.92 8.14 -1.78
C ASN A 87 8.38 7.63 -1.69
N LYS A 88 9.22 8.24 -0.82
CA LYS A 88 10.62 7.82 -0.64
C LYS A 88 10.77 6.40 -0.09
N VAL A 89 9.89 5.96 0.81
CA VAL A 89 9.96 4.59 1.36
C VAL A 89 9.78 3.53 0.27
N TRP A 90 8.97 3.82 -0.74
CA TRP A 90 8.80 2.96 -1.91
C TRP A 90 10.07 2.90 -2.74
N VAL A 91 10.64 4.05 -3.11
CA VAL A 91 11.75 4.14 -4.08
C VAL A 91 13.01 3.44 -3.56
N PHE A 92 13.31 3.53 -2.27
CA PHE A 92 14.51 2.93 -1.69
C PHE A 92 14.35 1.45 -1.31
N GLY A 93 13.13 0.90 -1.29
CA GLY A 93 12.87 -0.48 -0.84
C GLY A 93 12.93 -1.57 -1.93
N PHE A 94 13.04 -1.18 -3.21
CA PHE A 94 12.95 -2.06 -4.39
C PHE A 94 14.17 -2.02 -5.33
N LEU A 95 15.22 -1.28 -4.97
CA LEU A 95 16.46 -1.18 -5.76
C LEU A 95 17.61 -2.05 -5.23
N ASP A 96 17.32 -2.99 -4.33
CA ASP A 96 18.29 -3.95 -3.79
C ASP A 96 18.27 -5.30 -4.53
#